data_AF-A0A2G2WW98-F1
#
_entry.id   AF-A0A2G2WW98-F1
#
_cell.length_a   1.000
_cell.length_b   1.000
_cell.length_c   1.000
_cell.angle_alpha   90.00
_cell.angle_beta   90.00
_cell.angle_gamma   90.00
#
_symmetry.space_group_name_H-M   'P 1'
#
loop_
_entity.id
_entity.type
_entity.pdbx_description
1 polymer ?
#
loop_
_entity_poly.entity_id
_entity_poly.type
_entity_poly.pdbx_seq_one_letter_code
_entity_poly.pdbx_strand_id
1 'polypeptide(L)'
;MATIQFTTSPSFTLIPTRKQANLAAIQLNNSWSVRRIENRRVSSIVRAYKVLVDHEGKTTELEVEPDETILSKALDVGMSVPYDCKLGVCMTCPAKLLSGKVDQSEGMLSDDVVERGYALLCAAYPRSDCHIRVIPEEELLSLQLATADD
;
A
#
# COMPACT_ATOMS: atom_id res chain seq x y z
N MET A 1 41.69 25.95 -3.43
CA MET A 1 41.51 26.74 -4.66
C MET A 1 42.53 26.23 -5.68
N ALA A 2 42.09 25.49 -6.69
CA ALA A 2 42.89 25.20 -7.87
C ALA A 2 41.92 24.89 -9.03
N THR A 3 41.77 25.88 -9.90
CA THR A 3 41.02 25.88 -11.14
C THR A 3 41.69 24.99 -12.19
N ILE A 4 40.91 24.21 -12.93
CA ILE A 4 41.37 23.55 -14.15
C ILE A 4 40.41 23.91 -15.28
N GLN A 5 40.99 24.43 -16.35
CA GLN A 5 40.37 25.15 -17.45
C GLN A 5 40.03 24.22 -18.62
N PHE A 6 39.05 24.67 -19.41
CA PHE A 6 38.69 24.21 -20.76
C PHE A 6 39.89 24.12 -21.70
N THR A 7 39.97 23.05 -22.52
CA THR A 7 40.49 23.10 -23.90
C THR A 7 39.80 21.97 -24.70
N THR A 8 38.85 22.32 -25.58
CA THR A 8 38.98 22.37 -27.06
C THR A 8 39.27 21.03 -27.75
N SER A 9 38.27 20.60 -28.53
CA SER A 9 38.31 19.63 -29.62
C SER A 9 39.52 19.82 -30.55
N PRO A 10 39.96 18.75 -31.26
CA PRO A 10 39.71 18.81 -32.70
C PRO A 10 39.37 17.47 -33.37
N SER A 11 38.72 17.65 -34.52
CA SER A 11 38.47 16.74 -35.64
C SER A 11 39.60 15.76 -35.97
N PHE A 12 39.23 14.52 -36.29
CA PHE A 12 39.96 13.69 -37.25
C PHE A 12 39.00 12.91 -38.14
N THR A 13 39.26 13.04 -39.43
CA THR A 13 38.47 12.59 -40.57
C THR A 13 38.91 11.21 -41.10
N LEU A 14 38.05 10.64 -41.96
CA LEU A 14 38.29 9.67 -43.04
C LEU A 14 38.07 8.16 -42.78
N ILE A 15 36.88 7.70 -43.17
CA ILE A 15 36.54 6.68 -44.21
C ILE A 15 37.48 5.46 -44.35
N PRO A 16 36.92 4.23 -44.38
CA PRO A 16 36.98 3.47 -45.65
C PRO A 16 35.69 2.73 -46.05
N THR A 17 35.37 2.90 -47.34
CA THR A 17 34.94 1.91 -48.35
C THR A 17 33.68 1.06 -48.15
N ARG A 18 32.61 1.49 -48.83
CA ARG A 18 31.85 0.77 -49.88
C ARG A 18 32.12 -0.74 -50.02
N LYS A 19 31.13 -1.56 -49.66
CA LYS A 19 30.79 -2.77 -50.43
C LYS A 19 29.27 -2.85 -50.61
N GLN A 20 28.87 -2.82 -51.88
CA GLN A 20 27.53 -3.13 -52.35
C GLN A 20 27.27 -4.62 -52.19
N ALA A 21 26.08 -4.99 -51.72
CA ALA A 21 25.49 -6.29 -52.05
C ALA A 21 23.95 -6.21 -52.01
N ASN A 22 23.40 -6.17 -53.23
CA ASN A 22 22.19 -6.84 -53.72
C ASN A 22 20.89 -6.79 -52.91
N LEU A 23 19.98 -5.99 -53.47
CA LEU A 23 18.64 -6.38 -53.91
C LEU A 23 18.30 -7.88 -53.72
N ALA A 24 17.51 -8.15 -52.69
CA ALA A 24 16.54 -9.24 -52.71
C ALA A 24 15.24 -8.67 -52.14
N ALA A 25 14.27 -8.48 -53.03
CA ALA A 25 12.89 -8.23 -52.66
C ALA A 25 12.41 -9.39 -51.79
N ILE A 26 12.07 -9.10 -50.54
CA ILE A 26 11.30 -10.02 -49.71
C ILE A 26 9.91 -9.43 -49.60
N GLN A 27 8.99 -10.12 -50.27
CA GLN A 27 7.56 -9.89 -50.28
C GLN A 27 7.01 -9.47 -48.92
N LEU A 28 6.20 -8.41 -48.96
CA LEU A 28 5.18 -8.09 -47.96
C LEU A 28 4.27 -9.30 -47.75
N ASN A 29 4.51 -10.05 -46.68
CA ASN A 29 3.48 -10.91 -46.10
C ASN A 29 2.84 -10.15 -44.93
N ASN A 30 1.82 -9.34 -45.25
CA ASN A 30 0.92 -8.70 -44.29
C ASN A 30 -0.01 -9.74 -43.66
N SER A 31 0.57 -10.73 -43.00
CA SER A 31 -0.14 -11.70 -42.21
C SER A 31 0.69 -11.91 -40.98
N TRP A 32 0.42 -11.14 -39.93
CA TRP A 32 0.52 -11.55 -38.53
C TRP A 32 -0.37 -10.66 -37.67
N SER A 33 -1.57 -11.20 -37.50
CA SER A 33 -2.39 -11.15 -36.29
C SER A 33 -2.56 -9.79 -35.63
N VAL A 34 -3.69 -9.16 -35.95
CA VAL A 34 -4.42 -8.32 -35.00
C VAL A 34 -4.55 -9.13 -33.71
N ARG A 35 -3.68 -8.87 -32.73
CA ARG A 35 -3.81 -9.43 -31.40
C ARG A 35 -5.12 -8.89 -30.86
N ARG A 36 -6.08 -9.80 -30.77
CA ARG A 36 -7.33 -9.72 -30.01
C ARG A 36 -7.11 -8.81 -28.80
N ILE A 37 -7.71 -7.62 -28.82
CA ILE A 37 -7.86 -6.78 -27.64
C ILE A 37 -8.84 -7.55 -26.76
N GLU A 38 -8.29 -8.44 -25.94
CA GLU A 38 -9.07 -9.17 -24.95
C GLU A 38 -9.63 -8.13 -23.99
N ASN A 39 -10.96 -8.12 -23.91
CA ASN A 39 -11.80 -7.22 -23.13
C ASN A 39 -11.28 -7.11 -21.68
N ARG A 40 -10.40 -6.14 -21.42
CA ARG A 40 -9.87 -5.83 -20.10
C ARG A 40 -11.02 -5.22 -19.30
N ARG A 41 -11.75 -6.06 -18.57
CA ARG A 41 -12.76 -5.62 -17.60
C ARG A 41 -12.05 -4.61 -16.68
N VAL A 42 -12.45 -3.36 -16.76
CA VAL A 42 -12.07 -2.36 -15.76
C VAL A 42 -12.75 -2.79 -14.48
N SER A 43 -12.07 -3.60 -13.68
CA SER A 43 -12.50 -3.90 -12.32
C SER A 43 -12.62 -2.55 -11.62
N SER A 44 -13.80 -2.24 -11.08
CA SER A 44 -14.03 -1.02 -10.31
C SER A 44 -12.98 -0.95 -9.20
N ILE A 45 -11.97 -0.10 -9.35
CA ILE A 45 -10.95 0.13 -8.32
C ILE A 45 -11.62 0.99 -7.26
N VAL A 46 -11.85 0.42 -6.09
CA VAL A 46 -12.25 1.20 -4.91
C VAL A 46 -11.09 2.14 -4.60
N ARG A 47 -11.37 3.44 -4.56
CA ARG A 47 -10.35 4.47 -4.32
C ARG A 47 -10.08 4.69 -2.84
N ALA A 48 -11.13 4.64 -2.03
CA ALA A 48 -11.06 4.78 -0.59
C ALA A 48 -12.30 4.13 0.05
N TYR A 49 -12.17 3.81 1.34
CA TYR A 49 -13.26 3.38 2.20
C TYR A 49 -13.54 4.44 3.26
N LYS A 50 -14.82 4.55 3.64
CA LYS A 50 -15.24 5.40 4.74
C LYS A 50 -14.99 4.68 6.05
N VAL A 51 -14.12 5.23 6.91
CA VAL A 51 -13.79 4.68 8.21
C VAL A 51 -14.21 5.66 9.30
N LEU A 52 -15.20 5.27 10.10
CA LEU A 52 -15.61 6.00 11.30
C LEU A 52 -14.76 5.55 12.48
N VAL A 53 -14.14 6.50 13.16
CA VAL A 53 -13.24 6.24 14.29
C VAL A 53 -13.76 6.92 15.55
N ASP A 54 -14.19 6.11 16.51
CA ASP A 54 -14.57 6.57 17.85
C ASP A 54 -13.33 6.61 18.75
N HIS A 55 -12.96 7.81 19.19
CA HIS A 55 -11.83 8.04 20.08
C HIS A 55 -12.14 9.19 21.05
N GLU A 56 -11.92 8.98 22.35
CA GLU A 56 -12.18 9.97 23.42
C GLU A 56 -13.58 10.61 23.39
N GLY A 57 -14.60 9.82 23.03
CA GLY A 57 -15.99 10.29 22.94
C GLY A 57 -16.29 11.15 21.71
N LYS A 58 -15.37 11.23 20.74
CA LYS A 58 -15.57 11.87 19.44
C LYS A 58 -15.52 10.83 18.32
N THR A 59 -16.46 10.94 17.38
CA THR A 59 -16.44 10.14 16.15
C THR A 59 -15.87 10.99 15.03
N THR A 60 -14.77 10.52 14.43
CA THR A 60 -14.13 11.19 13.27
C THR A 60 -14.29 10.30 12.04
N GLU A 61 -14.64 10.92 10.91
CA GLU A 61 -14.75 10.22 9.62
C GLU A 61 -13.47 10.40 8.82
N LEU A 62 -12.92 9.28 8.34
CA LEU A 62 -11.71 9.22 7.53
C LEU A 62 -12.02 8.58 6.17
N GLU A 63 -11.40 9.07 5.11
CA GLU A 63 -11.34 8.41 3.81
C GLU A 63 -9.98 7.72 3.67
N VAL A 64 -9.96 6.40 3.80
CA VAL A 64 -8.73 5.59 3.86
C VAL A 64 -8.58 4.77 2.59
N GLU A 65 -7.41 4.84 1.95
CA GLU A 65 -7.12 4.06 0.74
C GLU A 65 -6.93 2.56 1.08
N PRO A 66 -7.22 1.62 0.15
CA PRO A 66 -7.10 0.18 0.40
C PRO A 66 -5.67 -0.31 0.70
N ASP A 67 -4.66 0.48 0.33
CA ASP A 67 -3.22 0.26 0.51
C ASP A 67 -2.62 1.17 1.61
N GLU A 68 -3.47 1.88 2.35
CA GLU A 68 -3.09 2.71 3.48
C GLU A 68 -3.62 2.13 4.79
N THR A 69 -2.84 2.21 5.87
CA THR A 69 -3.31 1.80 7.20
C THR A 69 -4.23 2.85 7.80
N ILE A 70 -5.21 2.41 8.59
CA ILE A 70 -6.11 3.32 9.29
C ILE A 70 -5.33 4.26 10.24
N LEU A 71 -4.25 3.78 10.87
CA LEU A 71 -3.39 4.62 11.71
C LEU A 71 -2.72 5.74 10.90
N SER A 72 -2.12 5.44 9.75
CA SER A 72 -1.47 6.44 8.91
C SER A 72 -2.45 7.57 8.57
N LYS A 73 -3.65 7.22 8.09
CA LYS A 73 -4.65 8.23 7.76
C LYS A 73 -5.11 9.05 8.96
N ALA A 74 -5.30 8.41 10.11
CA ALA A 74 -5.69 9.08 11.34
C ALA A 74 -4.64 10.12 11.78
N LEU A 75 -3.35 9.78 11.70
CA LEU A 75 -2.27 10.71 12.04
C LEU A 75 -2.16 11.86 11.03
N ASP A 76 -2.38 11.60 9.74
CA ASP A 76 -2.31 12.61 8.68
C ASP A 76 -3.38 13.70 8.84
N VAL A 77 -4.57 13.34 9.33
CA VAL A 77 -5.62 14.31 9.67
C VAL A 77 -5.44 14.95 11.06
N GLY A 78 -4.37 14.59 11.78
CA GLY A 78 -4.04 15.14 13.10
C GLY A 78 -4.79 14.52 14.27
N MET A 79 -5.37 13.32 14.13
CA MET A 79 -5.97 12.61 15.26
C MET A 79 -4.88 12.11 16.23
N SER A 80 -5.10 12.32 17.52
CA SER A 80 -4.19 11.89 18.59
C SER A 80 -4.51 10.48 19.08
N VAL A 81 -4.39 9.47 18.21
CA VAL A 81 -4.57 8.06 18.62
C VAL A 81 -3.30 7.50 19.27
N PRO A 82 -3.40 6.54 20.22
CA PRO A 82 -2.24 5.91 20.83
C PRO A 82 -1.51 5.02 19.81
N TYR A 83 -0.18 5.15 19.73
CA TYR A 83 0.70 4.29 18.93
C TYR A 83 2.14 4.35 19.46
N ASP A 84 2.93 3.34 19.13
CA ASP A 84 4.38 3.32 19.40
C ASP A 84 5.16 2.77 18.19
N CYS A 85 5.25 1.44 18.05
CA CYS A 85 6.16 0.83 17.07
C CYS A 85 5.76 1.00 15.59
N LYS A 86 4.46 1.07 15.29
CA LYS A 86 3.90 1.03 13.91
C LYS A 86 4.29 -0.19 13.07
N LEU A 87 4.63 -1.31 13.72
CA LEU A 87 5.08 -2.55 13.09
C LEU A 87 4.11 -3.72 13.30
N GLY A 88 2.93 -3.48 13.87
CA GLY A 88 1.93 -4.53 14.13
C GLY A 88 2.24 -5.44 15.32
N VAL A 89 3.21 -5.11 16.19
CA VAL A 89 3.66 -6.02 17.26
C VAL A 89 3.50 -5.50 18.69
N CYS A 90 3.52 -4.18 18.93
CA CYS A 90 3.56 -3.65 20.30
C CYS A 90 2.21 -3.56 21.01
N MET A 91 1.10 -3.80 20.29
CA MET A 91 -0.28 -3.76 20.82
C MET A 91 -0.77 -2.39 21.36
N THR A 92 0.04 -1.31 21.29
CA THR A 92 -0.28 0.05 21.77
C THR A 92 -1.28 0.84 20.91
N CYS A 93 -1.60 0.37 19.70
CA CYS A 93 -2.61 1.01 18.82
C CYS A 93 -3.88 0.15 18.62
N PRO A 94 -4.51 -0.36 19.68
CA PRO A 94 -5.59 -1.31 19.52
C PRO A 94 -6.92 -0.61 19.25
N ALA A 95 -7.75 -1.26 18.46
CA ALA A 95 -9.12 -0.85 18.20
C ALA A 95 -10.04 -2.06 18.12
N LYS A 96 -11.31 -1.82 18.43
CA LYS A 96 -12.40 -2.78 18.23
C LYS A 96 -13.19 -2.41 16.98
N LEU A 97 -13.33 -3.36 16.06
CA LEU A 97 -14.16 -3.26 14.88
C LEU A 97 -15.63 -3.44 15.29
N LEU A 98 -16.41 -2.36 15.21
CA LEU A 98 -17.85 -2.37 15.47
C LEU A 98 -18.61 -2.84 14.23
N SER A 99 -18.13 -2.46 13.04
CA SER A 99 -18.65 -2.94 11.76
C SER A 99 -17.61 -2.81 10.64
N GLY A 100 -17.83 -3.54 9.55
CA GLY A 100 -16.94 -3.54 8.39
C GLY A 100 -15.95 -4.70 8.40
N LYS A 101 -14.91 -4.58 7.57
CA LYS A 101 -13.85 -5.57 7.41
C LYS A 101 -12.51 -4.87 7.20
N VAL A 102 -11.52 -5.33 7.95
CA VAL A 102 -10.12 -4.94 7.77
C VAL A 102 -9.27 -6.17 7.50
N ASP A 103 -8.22 -5.99 6.74
CA ASP A 103 -7.12 -6.94 6.59
C ASP A 103 -6.01 -6.49 7.53
N GLN A 104 -5.63 -7.39 8.44
CA GLN A 104 -4.54 -7.17 9.38
C GLN A 104 -3.55 -8.33 9.42
N SER A 105 -3.34 -8.95 8.26
CA SER A 105 -2.38 -10.06 8.10
C SER A 105 -0.93 -9.70 8.50
N GLU A 106 -0.59 -8.40 8.57
CA GLU A 106 0.70 -7.91 9.06
C GLU A 106 0.76 -7.73 10.59
N GLY A 107 -0.38 -7.86 11.28
CA GLY A 107 -0.49 -7.72 12.73
C GLY A 107 -0.22 -9.02 13.49
N MET A 108 0.36 -8.91 14.70
CA MET A 108 0.69 -10.03 15.57
C MET A 108 -0.34 -10.17 16.70
N LEU A 109 -1.60 -10.47 16.34
CA LEU A 109 -2.68 -10.83 17.28
C LEU A 109 -2.97 -12.33 17.19
N SER A 110 -3.52 -12.92 18.26
CA SER A 110 -4.01 -14.31 18.20
C SER A 110 -5.29 -14.36 17.38
N ASP A 111 -5.53 -15.48 16.69
CA ASP A 111 -6.71 -15.65 15.83
C ASP A 111 -8.01 -15.42 16.62
N ASP A 112 -8.10 -15.89 17.86
CA ASP A 112 -9.25 -15.65 18.76
C ASP A 112 -9.53 -14.16 19.00
N VAL A 113 -8.47 -13.35 19.17
CA VAL A 113 -8.59 -11.90 19.39
C VAL A 113 -9.03 -11.21 18.10
N VAL A 114 -8.51 -11.64 16.95
CA VAL A 114 -8.95 -11.17 15.63
C VAL A 114 -10.42 -11.50 15.39
N GLU A 115 -10.85 -12.72 15.70
CA GLU A 115 -12.24 -13.18 15.55
C GLU A 115 -13.21 -12.43 16.47
N ARG A 116 -12.76 -12.02 17.66
CA ARG A 116 -13.52 -11.13 18.56
C ARG A 116 -13.64 -9.69 18.05
N GLY A 117 -13.07 -9.39 16.88
CA GLY A 117 -13.16 -8.10 16.21
C GLY A 117 -12.14 -7.09 16.71
N TYR A 118 -11.03 -7.52 17.30
CA TYR A 118 -9.96 -6.61 17.69
C TYR A 118 -8.93 -6.49 16.56
N ALA A 119 -8.42 -5.28 16.39
CA ALA A 119 -7.44 -4.98 15.37
C ALA A 119 -6.37 -3.98 15.82
N LEU A 120 -5.20 -4.04 15.19
CA LEU A 120 -4.13 -3.04 15.37
C LEU A 120 -4.19 -2.01 14.26
N LEU A 121 -4.43 -0.74 14.61
CA LEU A 121 -4.60 0.33 13.61
C LEU A 121 -3.38 0.49 12.69
N CYS A 122 -2.18 0.23 13.20
CA CYS A 122 -0.94 0.32 12.42
C CYS A 122 -0.74 -0.80 11.40
N ALA A 123 -1.54 -1.85 11.45
CA ALA A 123 -1.50 -2.98 10.53
C ALA A 123 -2.87 -3.25 9.88
N ALA A 124 -3.87 -2.39 10.11
CA ALA A 124 -5.22 -2.57 9.63
C ALA A 124 -5.46 -1.80 8.33
N TYR A 125 -5.65 -2.54 7.24
CA TYR A 125 -6.03 -2.02 5.93
C TYR A 125 -7.54 -2.25 5.71
N PRO A 126 -8.32 -1.21 5.40
CA PRO A 126 -9.76 -1.38 5.18
C PRO A 126 -10.05 -2.19 3.91
N ARG A 127 -11.05 -3.07 4.00
CA ARG A 127 -11.59 -3.88 2.90
C ARG A 127 -13.08 -3.61 2.65
N SER A 128 -13.69 -2.77 3.48
CA SER A 128 -15.02 -2.20 3.32
C SER A 128 -15.08 -0.88 4.09
N ASP A 129 -16.21 -0.18 4.01
CA ASP A 129 -16.52 0.86 5.00
C ASP A 129 -16.53 0.23 6.40
N CYS A 130 -15.92 0.93 7.36
CA CYS A 130 -15.68 0.41 8.70
C CYS A 130 -16.12 1.40 9.77
N HIS A 131 -16.52 0.88 10.92
CA HIS A 131 -16.68 1.66 12.15
C HIS A 131 -15.85 0.99 13.22
N ILE A 132 -14.85 1.72 13.74
CA ILE A 132 -13.93 1.24 14.75
C ILE A 132 -13.98 2.13 15.99
N ARG A 133 -13.65 1.55 17.14
CA ARG A 133 -13.48 2.27 18.40
C ARG A 133 -12.10 1.99 18.95
N VAL A 134 -11.34 3.05 19.20
CA VAL A 134 -10.03 2.94 19.86
C VAL A 134 -10.26 2.46 21.29
N ILE A 135 -9.52 1.42 21.69
CA ILE A 135 -9.58 0.86 23.03
C ILE A 135 -8.23 1.08 23.73
N PRO A 136 -8.18 1.03 25.08
CA PRO A 136 -6.91 1.12 25.79
C PRO A 136 -6.09 -0.16 25.66
N GLU A 137 -4.77 -0.05 25.82
CA GLU A 137 -3.83 -1.18 25.67
C GLU A 137 -4.13 -2.31 26.67
N GLU A 138 -4.49 -1.97 27.91
CA GLU A 138 -4.80 -2.96 28.93
C GLU A 138 -6.01 -3.87 28.56
N GLU A 139 -6.99 -3.34 27.82
CA GLU A 139 -8.16 -4.12 27.38
C GLU A 139 -7.71 -5.20 26.37
N LEU A 140 -6.88 -4.82 25.38
CA LEU A 140 -6.38 -5.77 24.39
C LEU A 140 -5.46 -6.80 25.03
N LEU A 141 -4.52 -6.36 25.86
CA LEU A 141 -3.53 -7.24 26.48
C LEU A 141 -4.19 -8.31 27.36
N SER A 142 -5.23 -7.92 28.10
CA SER A 142 -6.02 -8.85 28.93
C SER A 142 -6.66 -9.96 28.09
N LEU A 143 -7.14 -9.65 26.88
CA LEU A 143 -7.72 -10.63 25.98
C LEU A 143 -6.68 -11.53 25.33
N GLN A 144 -5.56 -10.97 24.90
CA GLN A 144 -4.47 -11.70 24.26
C GLN A 144 -3.82 -12.71 25.21
N LEU A 145 -3.59 -12.33 26.46
CA LEU A 145 -3.03 -13.23 27.48
C LEU A 145 -4.02 -14.34 27.85
N ALA A 146 -5.32 -14.02 27.95
CA ALA A 146 -6.34 -15.02 28.25
C ALA A 146 -6.44 -16.11 27.17
N THR A 147 -6.00 -15.85 25.94
CA THR A 147 -5.98 -16.84 24.84
C THR A 147 -4.68 -17.64 24.76
N ALA A 148 -3.65 -17.30 25.54
CA ALA A 148 -2.34 -17.95 25.48
C ALA A 148 -2.19 -19.13 26.47
N ASP A 149 -3.12 -19.27 27.43
CA ASP A 149 -3.07 -20.26 28.51
C ASP A 149 -3.89 -21.55 28.23
N ASP A 150 -4.46 -21.69 27.03
CA ASP A 150 -5.13 -22.90 26.52
C ASP A 150 -4.20 -23.71 25.58
#